data_AF-A0A8S3IA37-F1
#
_entry.id   AF-A0A8S3IA37-F1
#
_cell.length_a   1.000
_cell.length_b   1.000
_cell.length_c   1.000
_cell.angle_alpha   90.00
_cell.angle_beta   90.00
_cell.angle_gamma   90.00
#
_symmetry.space_group_name_H-M   'P 1'
#
loop_
_entity.id
_entity.type
_entity.pdbx_description
1 polymer ?
#
loop_
_entity_poly.entity_id
_entity_poly.type
_entity_poly.pdbx_seq_one_letter_code
_entity_poly.pdbx_strand_id
1 'polypeptide(L)'
;MVSRKRPSCCGTQKLSSGDALLKTGTMEIVNPKIFNMLGAYEKAQYPLFLISDSGLMMYEDTLFEMALCMTEDVGLVHQMPFTANRQGFAGTVEK
;
A
#
# COMPACT_ATOMS: atom_id res chain seq x y z
N MET A 1 14.28 -20.43 -13.89
CA MET A 1 13.77 -20.47 -12.50
C MET A 1 14.58 -19.47 -11.69
N VAL A 2 14.19 -18.20 -11.69
CA VAL A 2 14.90 -17.15 -10.93
C VAL A 2 14.49 -17.32 -9.47
N SER A 3 15.46 -17.53 -8.57
CA SER A 3 15.23 -17.56 -7.13
C SER A 3 14.67 -16.20 -6.70
N ARG A 4 13.34 -16.13 -6.51
CA ARG A 4 12.66 -14.92 -6.07
C ARG A 4 12.93 -14.79 -4.57
N LYS A 5 13.90 -13.93 -4.21
CA LYS A 5 14.09 -13.51 -2.82
C LYS A 5 12.76 -12.95 -2.32
N ARG A 6 12.22 -13.53 -1.25
CA ARG A 6 11.00 -13.05 -0.59
C ARG A 6 11.26 -11.62 -0.09
N PRO A 7 10.48 -10.61 -0.51
CA PRO A 7 10.59 -9.29 0.08
C PRO A 7 10.01 -9.35 1.49
N SER A 8 10.87 -9.38 2.51
CA SER A 8 10.49 -9.14 3.90
C SER A 8 9.95 -7.71 4.04
N CYS A 9 8.99 -7.49 4.95
CA CYS A 9 8.33 -6.20 5.22
C CYS A 9 9.29 -5.01 5.07
N CYS A 10 8.97 -4.10 4.15
CA CYS A 10 9.95 -3.16 3.59
C CYS A 10 9.90 -1.76 4.23
N GLY A 11 9.07 -1.54 5.24
CA GLY A 11 9.14 -0.35 6.09
C GLY A 11 7.94 -0.20 7.02
N THR A 12 8.20 0.35 8.21
CA THR A 12 7.20 0.78 9.19
C THR A 12 7.32 2.29 9.41
N GLN A 13 6.19 2.98 9.54
CA GLN A 13 6.13 4.38 9.97
C GLN A 13 5.31 4.48 11.26
N LYS A 14 5.64 5.46 12.12
CA LYS A 14 4.98 5.63 13.42
C LYS A 14 3.52 6.07 13.29
N LEU A 15 2.71 5.73 14.30
CA LEU A 15 1.27 6.00 14.36
C LEU A 15 0.90 7.48 14.09
N SER A 16 1.70 8.42 14.57
CA SER A 16 1.47 9.86 14.34
C SER A 16 1.59 10.30 12.88
N SER A 17 2.20 9.49 12.00
CA SER A 17 2.44 9.82 10.60
C SER A 17 1.36 9.30 9.65
N GLY A 18 0.67 8.20 9.99
CA GLY A 18 -0.28 7.52 9.10
C GLY A 18 -1.59 8.29 8.90
N ASP A 19 -2.22 8.74 10.00
CA ASP A 19 -3.48 9.50 9.95
C ASP A 19 -3.30 10.87 9.27
N ALA A 20 -2.12 11.47 9.44
CA ALA A 20 -1.78 12.73 8.80
C ALA A 20 -1.67 12.55 7.28
N LEU A 21 -1.05 11.48 6.78
CA LEU A 21 -0.87 11.23 5.34
C LEU A 21 -2.17 11.26 4.54
N LEU A 22 -3.26 10.74 5.10
CA LEU A 22 -4.58 10.76 4.45
C LEU A 22 -5.30 12.11 4.60
N LYS A 23 -5.08 12.81 5.72
CA LYS A 23 -5.78 14.05 6.07
C LYS A 23 -5.09 15.34 5.59
N THR A 24 -3.79 15.32 5.26
CA THR A 24 -3.04 16.52 4.79
C THR A 24 -3.38 16.93 3.34
N GLY A 25 -4.25 16.19 2.64
CA GLY A 25 -4.73 16.52 1.29
C GLY A 25 -5.76 17.66 1.23
N THR A 26 -5.64 18.71 2.06
CA THR A 26 -6.63 19.79 2.11
C THR A 26 -6.22 20.99 1.25
N MET A 27 -7.04 21.21 0.22
CA MET A 27 -7.32 22.44 -0.55
C MET A 27 -6.51 22.77 -1.82
N GLU A 28 -5.24 22.38 -1.95
CA GLU A 28 -4.45 22.83 -3.14
C GLU A 28 -4.04 21.71 -4.12
N ILE A 29 -4.04 20.44 -3.68
CA ILE A 29 -3.67 19.30 -4.53
C ILE A 29 -4.80 18.26 -4.50
N VAL A 30 -5.58 18.23 -5.57
CA VAL A 30 -6.71 17.30 -5.74
C VAL A 30 -6.16 15.96 -6.28
N ASN A 31 -5.80 15.02 -5.40
CA ASN A 31 -5.42 13.67 -5.83
C ASN A 31 -6.67 12.76 -5.90
N PRO A 32 -7.09 12.33 -7.11
CA PRO A 32 -8.29 11.51 -7.27
C PRO A 32 -8.24 10.20 -6.48
N LYS A 33 -7.05 9.61 -6.31
CA LYS A 33 -6.90 8.38 -5.53
C LYS A 33 -7.17 8.60 -4.05
N ILE A 34 -6.77 9.74 -3.49
CA ILE A 34 -7.04 10.06 -2.08
C ILE A 34 -8.55 10.24 -1.87
N PHE A 35 -9.24 10.92 -2.77
CA PHE A 35 -10.70 11.07 -2.67
C PHE A 35 -11.45 9.74 -2.76
N ASN A 36 -10.99 8.83 -3.63
CA ASN A 36 -11.57 7.48 -3.72
C ASN A 36 -11.41 6.71 -2.40
N MET A 37 -10.31 6.90 -1.68
CA MET A 37 -10.04 6.23 -0.41
C MET A 37 -10.72 6.90 0.79
N LEU A 38 -10.89 8.23 0.75
CA LEU A 38 -11.39 9.00 1.89
C LEU A 38 -12.77 8.52 2.38
N GLY A 39 -13.71 8.29 1.46
CA GLY A 39 -15.04 7.81 1.83
C GLY A 39 -15.05 6.39 2.45
N ALA A 40 -14.10 5.55 2.05
CA ALA A 40 -13.92 4.23 2.66
C ALA A 40 -13.25 4.34 4.04
N TYR A 41 -12.28 5.24 4.18
CA TYR A 41 -11.61 5.53 5.44
C TYR A 41 -12.58 6.06 6.51
N GLU A 42 -13.45 7.02 6.16
CA GLU A 42 -14.44 7.59 7.10
C GLU A 42 -15.47 6.58 7.61
N LYS A 43 -15.73 5.52 6.84
CA LYS A 43 -16.70 4.47 7.18
C LYS A 43 -16.05 3.18 7.67
N ALA A 44 -14.73 3.17 7.85
CA ALA A 44 -14.00 1.98 8.29
C ALA A 44 -14.44 1.59 9.71
N GLN A 45 -14.86 0.34 9.88
CA GLN A 45 -15.31 -0.20 11.17
C GLN A 45 -14.18 -0.89 11.95
N TYR A 46 -13.07 -1.19 11.25
CA TYR A 46 -11.93 -1.92 11.79
C TYR A 46 -10.72 -1.01 11.91
N PRO A 47 -9.83 -1.24 12.88
CA PRO A 47 -8.67 -0.38 13.14
C PRO A 47 -7.60 -0.45 12.05
N LEU A 48 -7.58 -1.52 11.26
CA LEU A 48 -6.64 -1.72 10.17
C LEU A 48 -7.40 -1.76 8.84
N PHE A 49 -6.90 -1.05 7.84
CA PHE A 49 -7.39 -1.11 6.47
C PHE A 49 -6.20 -1.28 5.52
N LEU A 50 -6.42 -1.99 4.43
CA LEU A 50 -5.41 -2.24 3.42
C LEU A 50 -5.70 -1.38 2.18
N ILE A 51 -4.68 -0.68 1.69
CA ILE A 51 -4.73 -0.06 0.37
C ILE A 51 -4.08 -1.03 -0.62
N SER A 52 -4.88 -1.52 -1.57
CA SER A 52 -4.41 -2.36 -2.68
C SER A 52 -4.82 -1.72 -4.01
N ASP A 53 -3.90 -1.68 -4.96
CA ASP A 53 -4.11 -1.12 -6.29
C ASP A 53 -4.12 -2.25 -7.32
N SER A 54 -4.92 -2.13 -8.37
CA SER A 54 -5.07 -3.18 -9.40
C SER A 54 -3.80 -3.48 -10.19
N GLY A 55 -2.82 -2.56 -10.19
CA GLY A 55 -1.51 -2.76 -10.80
C GLY A 55 -0.49 -3.45 -9.89
N LEU A 56 -0.77 -3.57 -8.59
CA LEU A 56 0.11 -4.18 -7.61
C LEU A 56 -0.22 -5.66 -7.43
N MET A 57 0.82 -6.46 -7.39
CA MET A 57 0.72 -7.86 -7.01
C MET A 57 1.04 -8.00 -5.52
N MET A 58 0.48 -9.02 -4.88
CA MET A 58 0.79 -9.41 -3.49
C MET A 58 0.96 -10.93 -3.45
N TYR A 59 1.89 -11.42 -2.63
CA TYR A 59 2.01 -12.86 -2.38
C TYR A 59 0.93 -13.28 -1.36
N GLU A 60 0.60 -14.56 -1.33
CA GLU A 60 -0.47 -15.08 -0.45
C GLU A 60 -0.21 -14.77 1.03
N ASP A 61 1.05 -14.88 1.45
CA ASP A 61 1.47 -14.63 2.84
C ASP A 61 1.75 -13.15 3.15
N THR A 62 1.90 -12.30 2.12
CA THR A 62 2.31 -10.89 2.26
C THR A 62 1.38 -10.12 3.20
N LEU A 63 0.07 -10.32 3.07
CA LEU A 63 -0.90 -9.62 3.89
C LEU A 63 -0.76 -9.97 5.37
N PHE A 64 -0.56 -11.26 5.66
CA PHE A 64 -0.39 -11.76 7.01
C PHE A 64 0.91 -11.23 7.64
N GLU A 65 2.01 -11.26 6.89
CA GLU A 65 3.30 -10.69 7.34
C GLU A 65 3.19 -9.19 7.64
N MET A 66 2.50 -8.43 6.78
CA MET A 66 2.29 -6.99 7.02
C MET A 66 1.43 -6.72 8.25
N ALA A 67 0.37 -7.51 8.46
CA ALA A 67 -0.49 -7.38 9.63
C ALA A 67 0.26 -7.69 10.93
N LEU A 68 1.15 -8.69 10.92
CA LEU A 68 2.01 -9.01 12.06
C LEU A 68 2.99 -7.88 12.43
N CYS A 69 3.36 -7.02 11.46
CA CYS A 69 4.21 -5.86 11.71
C CYS A 69 3.45 -4.63 12.23
N MET A 70 2.11 -4.65 12.27
CA MET A 70 1.32 -3.57 12.87
C MET A 70 1.29 -3.76 14.39
N THR A 71 2.20 -3.07 15.08
CA THR A 71 2.24 -2.93 16.55
C THR A 71 1.61 -1.59 16.98
N GLU A 72 1.39 -1.39 18.29
CA GLU A 72 0.73 -0.18 18.82
C GLU A 72 1.45 1.14 18.47
N ASP A 73 2.74 1.09 18.19
CA ASP A 73 3.59 2.23 17.81
C ASP A 73 3.71 2.46 16.29
N VAL A 74 3.12 1.58 15.48
CA VAL A 74 3.21 1.58 14.02
C VAL A 74 1.88 2.04 13.40
N GLY A 75 1.95 3.06 12.55
CA GLY A 75 0.80 3.62 11.80
C GLY A 75 0.71 3.21 10.35
N LEU A 76 1.82 2.75 9.76
CA LEU A 76 1.84 2.31 8.37
C LEU A 76 2.89 1.21 8.21
N VAL A 77 2.46 0.08 7.64
CA VAL A 77 3.35 -0.96 7.11
C VAL A 77 3.24 -0.91 5.60
N HIS A 78 4.38 -0.91 4.90
CA HIS A 78 4.40 -1.01 3.45
C HIS A 78 5.40 -2.06 2.96
N GLN A 79 5.13 -2.62 1.79
CA GLN A 79 6.08 -3.46 1.06
C GLN A 79 6.63 -2.71 -0.14
N MET A 80 7.75 -3.22 -0.66
CA MET A 80 8.26 -2.76 -1.94
C MET A 80 7.22 -3.12 -3.01
N PRO A 81 6.65 -2.15 -3.75
CA PRO A 81 5.64 -2.43 -4.75
C PRO A 81 6.26 -3.32 -5.83
N PHE A 82 5.53 -4.37 -6.20
CA PHE A 82 5.90 -5.21 -7.33
C PHE A 82 4.71 -5.33 -8.27
N THR A 83 4.99 -5.19 -9.55
CA THR A 83 3.98 -5.25 -10.60
C THR A 83 4.09 -6.58 -11.33
N ALA A 84 2.97 -7.09 -11.84
CA ALA A 84 3.04 -8.17 -12.83
C ALA A 84 3.61 -7.58 -14.13
N ASN A 85 4.60 -8.23 -14.73
CA ASN A 85 5.01 -7.89 -16.10
C ASN A 85 3.77 -7.98 -17.00
N ARG A 86 3.28 -6.84 -17.48
CA ARG A 86 2.20 -6.80 -18.46
C ARG A 86 2.76 -7.38 -19.77
N GLN A 87 2.18 -8.48 -20.23
CA GLN A 87 2.53 -9.07 -21.52
C GLN A 87 2.00 -8.17 -22.65
N GLY A 88 2.86 -7.77 -23.60
CA GLY A 88 2.50 -6.93 -24.74
C GLY A 88 3.53 -5.85 -25.06
N PHE A 89 3.40 -5.22 -26.24
CA PHE A 89 4.33 -4.19 -26.73
C PHE A 89 4.44 -2.98 -25.77
N ALA A 90 3.31 -2.58 -25.18
CA ALA A 90 3.25 -1.51 -24.19
C ALA A 90 4.08 -1.80 -22.92
N GLY A 91 4.15 -3.07 -22.48
CA GLY A 91 4.95 -3.46 -21.31
C GLY A 91 6.46 -3.54 -21.58
N THR A 92 6.88 -3.43 -22.84
CA THR A 92 8.30 -3.48 -23.25
C THR A 92 8.88 -2.09 -23.50
N VAL A 93 8.04 -1.11 -23.86
CA VAL A 93 8.47 0.27 -24.14
C VAL A 93 8.66 1.11 -22.88
N GLU A 94 7.91 0.82 -21.81
CA GLU A 94 7.97 1.58 -20.55
C GLU A 94 8.99 1.03 -19.53
N LYS A 95 10.06 0.38 -20.01
CA LYS A 95 11.06 -0.25 -19.12
C LYS A 95 12.12 0.71 -18.61
#